data_AF-A0A2P2FNT8-F1
#
_entry.id   AF-A0A2P2FNT8-F1
#
_cell.length_a   1.000
_cell.length_b   1.000
_cell.length_c   1.000
_cell.angle_alpha   90.00
_cell.angle_beta   90.00
_cell.angle_gamma   90.00
#
_symmetry.space_group_name_H-M   'P 1'
#
loop_
_entity.id
_entity.type
_entity.pdbx_description
1 polymer ?
#
loop_
_entity_poly.entity_id
_entity_poly.type
_entity_poly.pdbx_seq_one_letter_code
_entity_poly.pdbx_strand_id
1 'polypeptide(L)'
;MPDSPPEPDDATVDAVGKLVFALETVEQARGHLYAFHHLTGTADFALGDAVEGLRKAGHAEWAERIETELIGLNVLPDRWTFQVIEEYDDGYYQAYRDLTRDVAEDLTGGRRHLHEERIKRRRRTEGRPGHEMGRPSSG
;
A
#
# COMPACT_ATOMS: atom_id res chain seq x y z
N MET A 1 32.02 -1.26 -27.18
CA MET A 1 30.86 -1.02 -26.29
C MET A 1 29.97 -2.23 -26.45
N PRO A 2 29.62 -2.99 -25.40
CA PRO A 2 28.54 -3.95 -25.57
C PRO A 2 27.29 -3.14 -25.94
N ASP A 3 26.60 -3.55 -26.99
CA ASP A 3 25.40 -2.87 -27.47
C ASP A 3 24.41 -2.71 -26.32
N SER A 4 23.95 -1.48 -26.08
CA SER A 4 22.87 -1.26 -25.13
C SER A 4 21.67 -2.11 -25.57
N PRO A 5 20.94 -2.74 -24.62
CA PRO A 5 19.74 -3.50 -24.97
C PRO A 5 18.78 -2.59 -25.76
N PRO A 6 18.04 -3.15 -26.73
CA PRO A 6 17.13 -2.38 -27.56
C PRO A 6 16.11 -1.67 -26.68
N GLU A 7 15.80 -0.41 -27.02
CA GLU A 7 14.75 0.34 -26.33
C GLU A 7 13.40 -0.38 -26.48
N PRO A 8 12.64 -0.60 -25.39
CA PRO A 8 11.33 -1.23 -25.46
C PRO A 8 10.35 -0.37 -26.24
N ASP A 9 9.47 -1.04 -26.99
CA ASP A 9 8.45 -0.37 -27.79
C ASP A 9 7.39 0.34 -26.92
N ASP A 10 6.54 1.15 -27.56
CA ASP A 10 5.50 1.93 -26.88
C ASP A 10 4.46 1.04 -26.20
N ALA A 11 4.11 -0.11 -26.79
CA ALA A 11 3.11 -1.02 -26.22
C ALA A 11 3.62 -1.68 -24.94
N THR A 12 4.90 -2.07 -24.91
CA THR A 12 5.57 -2.66 -23.76
C THR A 12 5.66 -1.67 -22.61
N VAL A 13 6.11 -0.43 -22.89
CA VAL A 13 6.21 0.60 -21.85
C VAL A 13 4.83 0.98 -21.29
N ASP A 14 3.79 1.02 -22.11
CA ASP A 14 2.42 1.23 -21.66
C ASP A 14 1.90 0.08 -20.78
N ALA A 15 2.14 -1.17 -21.16
CA ALA A 15 1.74 -2.34 -20.38
C ALA A 15 2.45 -2.41 -19.02
N VAL A 16 3.77 -2.21 -19.00
CA VAL A 16 4.56 -2.19 -17.75
C VAL A 16 4.14 -1.00 -16.86
N GLY A 17 3.88 0.17 -17.45
CA GLY A 17 3.36 1.32 -16.71
C GLY A 17 2.02 1.02 -16.02
N LYS A 18 1.09 0.34 -16.71
CA LYS A 18 -0.17 -0.10 -16.11
C LYS A 18 0.02 -1.10 -14.96
N LEU A 19 0.97 -2.01 -15.09
CA LEU A 19 1.29 -2.98 -14.03
C LEU A 19 1.82 -2.27 -12.77
N VAL A 20 2.74 -1.32 -12.94
CA VAL A 20 3.28 -0.49 -11.85
C VAL A 20 2.20 0.35 -11.20
N PHE A 21 1.35 1.02 -11.99
CA PHE A 21 0.22 1.79 -11.47
C PHE A 21 -0.73 0.93 -10.62
N ALA A 22 -0.97 -0.31 -11.04
CA ALA A 22 -1.78 -1.23 -10.26
C ALA A 22 -1.07 -1.67 -8.95
N LEU A 23 0.25 -1.85 -8.94
CA LEU A 23 1.02 -2.04 -7.69
C LEU A 23 0.90 -0.81 -6.76
N GLU A 24 1.03 0.40 -7.28
CA GLU A 24 0.86 1.63 -6.48
C GLU A 24 -0.54 1.71 -5.84
N THR A 25 -1.56 1.23 -6.56
CA THR A 25 -2.93 1.13 -6.02
C THR A 25 -3.02 0.09 -4.90
N VAL A 26 -2.34 -1.05 -5.05
CA VAL A 26 -2.21 -2.08 -4.00
C VAL A 26 -1.46 -1.52 -2.78
N GLU A 27 -0.44 -0.69 -2.97
CA GLU A 27 0.28 -0.03 -1.87
C GLU A 27 -0.60 0.95 -1.10
N GLN A 28 -1.52 1.65 -1.77
CA GLN A 28 -2.52 2.48 -1.09
C GLN A 28 -3.49 1.61 -0.26
N ALA A 29 -3.96 0.49 -0.82
CA ALA A 29 -4.80 -0.45 -0.09
C ALA A 29 -4.08 -1.03 1.14
N ARG A 30 -2.80 -1.37 1.01
CA ARG A 30 -1.92 -1.76 2.12
C ARG A 30 -1.87 -0.67 3.18
N GLY A 31 -1.67 0.58 2.80
CA GLY A 31 -1.71 1.72 3.73
C GLY A 31 -3.02 1.81 4.52
N HIS A 32 -4.16 1.51 3.89
CA HIS A 32 -5.45 1.45 4.57
C HIS A 32 -5.58 0.30 5.57
N LEU A 33 -4.92 -0.84 5.35
CA LEU A 33 -4.87 -1.92 6.35
C LEU A 33 -4.09 -1.51 7.61
N TYR A 34 -2.98 -0.78 7.44
CA TYR A 34 -2.25 -0.21 8.58
C TYR A 34 -3.08 0.83 9.33
N ALA A 35 -3.77 1.72 8.60
CA ALA A 35 -4.67 2.69 9.21
C ALA A 35 -5.82 1.99 9.97
N PHE A 36 -6.42 0.96 9.37
CA PHE A 36 -7.43 0.11 10.02
C PHE A 36 -6.91 -0.50 11.32
N HIS A 37 -5.74 -1.14 11.30
CA HIS A 37 -5.13 -1.72 12.51
C HIS A 37 -4.93 -0.71 13.63
N HIS A 38 -4.37 0.47 13.32
CA HIS A 38 -4.16 1.52 14.32
C HIS A 38 -5.48 2.04 14.90
N LEU A 39 -6.48 2.29 14.04
CA LEU A 39 -7.78 2.80 14.48
C LEU A 39 -8.53 1.77 15.33
N THR A 40 -8.52 0.50 14.94
CA THR A 40 -9.14 -0.58 15.69
C THR A 40 -8.45 -0.81 17.03
N GLY A 41 -7.11 -0.84 17.07
CA GLY A 41 -6.38 -0.94 18.33
C GLY A 41 -6.61 0.25 19.27
N THR A 42 -6.70 1.46 18.72
CA THR A 42 -7.05 2.66 19.50
C THR A 42 -8.46 2.55 20.09
N ALA A 43 -9.43 2.06 19.33
CA ALA A 43 -10.78 1.85 19.81
C ALA A 43 -10.85 0.75 20.89
N ASP A 44 -10.06 -0.32 20.75
CA ASP A 44 -9.97 -1.41 21.72
C ASP A 44 -9.42 -0.91 23.08
N PHE A 45 -8.41 -0.05 23.09
CA PHE A 45 -7.94 0.61 24.32
C PHE A 45 -9.02 1.50 24.95
N ALA A 46 -9.70 2.32 24.13
CA ALA A 46 -10.78 3.17 24.62
C ALA A 46 -11.97 2.36 25.17
N LEU A 47 -12.23 1.16 24.63
CA LEU A 47 -13.22 0.23 25.15
C LEU A 47 -12.84 -0.25 26.56
N GLY A 48 -11.57 -0.56 26.81
CA GLY A 48 -11.07 -0.88 28.14
C GLY A 48 -11.34 0.22 29.17
N ASP A 49 -11.06 1.47 28.81
CA ASP A 49 -11.36 2.64 29.66
C ASP A 49 -12.88 2.77 29.93
N ALA A 50 -13.71 2.51 28.92
CA ALA A 50 -15.16 2.56 29.06
C ALA A 50 -15.70 1.46 29.99
N VAL A 51 -15.18 0.23 29.89
CA VAL A 51 -15.51 -0.89 30.78
C VAL A 51 -15.20 -0.54 32.23
N GLU A 52 -14.02 0.02 32.49
CA GLU A 52 -13.63 0.45 33.82
C GLU A 52 -14.51 1.62 34.34
N GLY A 53 -14.86 2.56 33.46
CA GLY A 53 -15.81 3.63 33.76
C GLY A 53 -17.20 3.11 34.16
N LEU A 54 -17.74 2.14 33.42
CA LEU A 54 -19.02 1.49 33.74
C LEU A 54 -18.99 0.78 35.10
N ARG A 55 -17.90 0.08 35.41
CA ARG A 55 -17.71 -0.59 36.70
C ARG A 55 -17.70 0.42 37.85
N LYS A 56 -16.97 1.52 37.72
CA LYS A 56 -16.94 2.63 38.70
C LYS A 56 -18.29 3.32 38.88
N ALA A 57 -19.10 3.40 37.82
CA ALA A 57 -20.44 3.98 37.86
C ALA A 57 -21.51 3.05 38.47
N GLY A 58 -21.15 1.82 38.85
CA GLY A 58 -22.08 0.85 39.42
C GLY A 58 -22.81 -0.02 38.39
N HIS A 59 -22.38 0.00 37.12
CA HIS A 59 -22.95 -0.80 36.03
C HIS A 59 -22.11 -2.07 35.76
N ALA A 60 -21.86 -2.86 36.80
CA ALA A 60 -20.96 -4.01 36.73
C ALA A 60 -21.41 -5.08 35.71
N GLU A 61 -22.72 -5.36 35.61
CA GLU A 61 -23.25 -6.35 34.67
C GLU A 61 -22.97 -5.97 33.20
N TRP A 62 -23.05 -4.68 32.87
CA TRP A 62 -22.72 -4.19 31.52
C TRP A 62 -21.22 -4.22 31.27
N ALA A 63 -20.41 -3.84 32.26
CA ALA A 63 -18.95 -3.91 32.17
C ALA A 63 -18.49 -5.36 31.90
N GLU A 64 -19.01 -6.33 32.66
CA GLU A 64 -18.68 -7.75 32.52
C GLU A 64 -19.11 -8.32 31.17
N ARG A 65 -20.32 -7.99 30.70
CA ARG A 65 -20.80 -8.45 29.41
C ARG A 65 -19.95 -7.91 28.26
N ILE A 66 -19.63 -6.62 28.26
CA ILE A 66 -18.81 -5.98 27.23
C ILE A 66 -17.39 -6.55 27.25
N GLU A 67 -16.80 -6.69 28.43
CA GLU A 67 -15.48 -7.30 28.63
C GLU A 67 -15.44 -8.73 28.08
N THR A 68 -16.49 -9.52 28.29
CA THR A 68 -16.56 -10.91 27.82
C THR A 68 -16.83 -11.01 26.31
N GLU A 69 -17.71 -10.17 25.77
CA GLU A 69 -18.18 -10.30 24.37
C GLU A 69 -17.31 -9.54 23.36
N LEU A 70 -16.68 -8.42 23.75
CA LEU A 70 -15.96 -7.54 22.82
C LEU A 70 -14.44 -7.52 23.02
N ILE A 71 -13.95 -7.53 24.26
CA ILE A 71 -12.50 -7.50 24.49
C ILE A 71 -11.90 -8.85 24.08
N GLY A 72 -10.95 -8.81 23.14
CA GLY A 72 -10.35 -10.02 22.56
C GLY A 72 -11.19 -10.69 21.45
N LEU A 73 -12.33 -10.11 21.07
CA LEU A 73 -13.11 -10.58 19.91
C LEU A 73 -12.33 -10.31 18.62
N ASN A 74 -12.10 -11.33 17.81
CA ASN A 74 -11.38 -11.16 16.54
C ASN A 74 -12.18 -10.34 15.50
N VAL A 75 -11.50 -9.53 14.67
CA VAL A 75 -12.15 -8.76 13.59
C VAL A 75 -12.60 -9.63 12.41
N LEU A 76 -11.94 -10.79 12.24
CA LEU A 76 -12.22 -11.82 11.26
C LEU A 76 -12.03 -13.18 11.92
N PRO A 77 -12.59 -14.29 11.36
CA PRO A 77 -12.37 -15.62 11.92
C PRO A 77 -10.87 -15.90 12.15
N ASP A 78 -10.51 -16.26 13.39
CA ASP A 78 -9.15 -16.57 13.83
C ASP A 78 -8.11 -15.45 13.63
N ARG A 79 -8.53 -14.21 13.37
CA ARG A 79 -7.63 -13.10 13.00
C ARG A 79 -7.94 -11.81 13.72
N TRP A 80 -6.95 -11.34 14.45
CA TRP A 80 -6.85 -9.94 14.86
C TRP A 80 -6.20 -9.09 13.75
N THR A 81 -6.29 -7.78 13.90
CA THR A 81 -5.92 -6.82 12.85
C THR A 81 -4.46 -6.93 12.38
N PHE A 82 -3.51 -7.27 13.26
CA PHE A 82 -2.11 -7.44 12.85
C PHE A 82 -1.91 -8.68 11.96
N GLN A 83 -2.64 -9.77 12.22
CA GLN A 83 -2.55 -10.98 11.41
C GLN A 83 -3.11 -10.74 10.01
N VAL A 84 -4.14 -9.89 9.89
CA VAL A 84 -4.66 -9.46 8.58
C VAL A 84 -3.61 -8.69 7.78
N ILE A 85 -2.80 -7.85 8.45
CA ILE A 85 -1.69 -7.16 7.80
C ILE A 85 -0.61 -8.15 7.36
N GLU A 86 -0.16 -9.02 8.27
CA GLU A 86 0.88 -10.01 7.98
C GLU A 86 0.49 -10.91 6.80
N GLU A 87 -0.73 -11.43 6.79
CA GLU A 87 -1.21 -12.29 5.69
C GLU A 87 -1.36 -11.53 4.36
N TYR A 88 -1.74 -10.25 4.40
CA TYR A 88 -1.79 -9.43 3.20
C TYR A 88 -0.40 -9.14 2.65
N ASP A 89 0.54 -8.80 3.54
CA ASP A 89 1.92 -8.46 3.22
C ASP A 89 2.68 -9.66 2.64
N ASP A 90 2.69 -10.78 3.36
CA ASP A 90 3.44 -11.99 2.99
C ASP A 90 2.77 -12.76 1.83
N GLY A 91 1.47 -12.56 1.64
CA GLY A 91 0.69 -13.20 0.57
C GLY A 91 0.58 -12.32 -0.67
N TYR A 92 -0.54 -11.60 -0.75
CA TYR A 92 -0.95 -10.91 -1.97
C TYR A 92 0.02 -9.79 -2.37
N TYR A 93 0.45 -8.96 -1.41
CA TYR A 93 1.33 -7.83 -1.68
C TYR A 93 2.71 -8.28 -2.14
N GLN A 94 3.36 -9.21 -1.43
CA GLN A 94 4.68 -9.72 -1.81
C GLN A 94 4.67 -10.33 -3.22
N ALA A 95 3.69 -11.20 -3.52
CA ALA A 95 3.57 -11.80 -4.84
C ALA A 95 3.40 -10.76 -5.96
N TYR A 96 2.57 -9.74 -5.73
CA TYR A 96 2.36 -8.66 -6.70
C TYR A 96 3.63 -7.85 -6.92
N ARG A 97 4.29 -7.46 -5.83
CA ARG A 97 5.52 -6.67 -5.84
C ARG A 97 6.64 -7.40 -6.56
N ASP A 98 6.82 -8.68 -6.28
CA ASP A 98 7.88 -9.50 -6.87
C ASP A 98 7.68 -9.64 -8.38
N LEU A 99 6.49 -10.02 -8.84
CA LEU A 99 6.19 -10.14 -10.27
C LEU A 99 6.30 -8.80 -11.01
N THR A 100 5.87 -7.70 -10.37
CA THR A 100 5.99 -6.36 -10.97
C THR A 100 7.44 -5.96 -11.15
N ARG A 101 8.29 -6.22 -10.16
CA ARG A 101 9.74 -5.99 -10.24
C ARG A 101 10.34 -6.81 -11.38
N ASP A 102 10.10 -8.12 -11.39
CA ASP A 102 10.71 -9.03 -12.37
C ASP A 102 10.31 -8.64 -13.80
N VAL A 103 9.04 -8.28 -14.03
CA VAL A 103 8.56 -7.79 -15.34
C VAL A 103 9.20 -6.45 -15.73
N ALA A 104 9.36 -5.52 -14.79
CA ALA A 104 10.00 -4.23 -15.07
C ALA A 104 11.51 -4.40 -15.34
N GLU A 105 12.19 -5.28 -14.62
CA GLU A 105 13.60 -5.60 -14.85
C GLU A 105 13.81 -6.19 -16.25
N ASP A 106 13.01 -7.20 -16.61
CA ASP A 106 13.13 -7.89 -17.91
C ASP A 106 12.76 -6.98 -19.09
N LEU A 107 11.62 -6.29 -19.01
CA LEU A 107 11.04 -5.59 -20.17
C LEU A 107 11.45 -4.13 -20.31
N THR A 108 11.90 -3.47 -19.24
CA THR A 108 12.29 -2.06 -19.28
C THR A 108 13.66 -1.76 -18.71
N GLY A 109 14.41 -2.80 -18.31
CA GLY A 109 15.72 -2.67 -17.68
C GLY A 109 15.63 -2.06 -16.29
N GLY A 110 14.52 -2.26 -15.58
CA GLY A 110 14.28 -1.72 -14.23
C GLY A 110 14.10 -0.20 -14.20
N ARG A 111 13.93 0.46 -15.35
CA ARG A 111 13.79 1.91 -15.42
C ARG A 111 12.41 2.31 -14.89
N ARG A 112 12.41 3.01 -13.76
CA ARG A 112 11.21 3.55 -13.13
C ARG A 112 10.63 4.69 -13.97
N HIS A 113 9.31 4.81 -13.97
CA HIS A 113 8.55 5.92 -14.55
C HIS A 113 8.79 6.21 -16.04
N LEU A 114 9.22 5.22 -16.84
CA LEU A 114 9.42 5.41 -18.28
C LEU A 114 8.15 5.89 -19.00
N HIS A 115 6.99 5.39 -18.58
CA HIS A 115 5.70 5.75 -19.16
C HIS A 115 5.40 7.24 -18.90
N GLU A 116 5.53 7.69 -17.65
CA GLU A 116 5.33 9.08 -17.22
C GLU A 116 6.35 10.01 -17.87
N GLU A 117 7.61 9.57 -18.00
CA GLU A 117 8.65 10.32 -18.71
C GLU A 117 8.28 10.56 -20.17
N ARG A 118 7.74 9.55 -20.87
CA ARG A 118 7.23 9.69 -22.25
C ARG A 118 6.05 10.65 -22.30
N ILE A 119 5.09 10.55 -21.38
CA ILE A 119 3.95 11.47 -21.29
C ILE A 119 4.42 12.91 -21.04
N LYS A 120 5.31 13.12 -20.08
CA LYS A 120 5.86 14.45 -19.76
C LYS A 120 6.60 15.03 -20.97
N ARG A 121 7.41 14.22 -21.66
CA ARG A 121 8.13 14.65 -22.87
C ARG A 121 7.18 15.09 -23.97
N ARG A 122 6.03 14.43 -24.15
CA ARG A 122 5.00 14.82 -25.13
C ARG A 122 4.21 16.07 -24.70
N ARG A 123 3.99 16.26 -23.40
CA ARG A 123 3.16 17.35 -22.85
C ARG A 123 3.92 18.65 -22.55
N ARG A 124 5.24 18.60 -22.37
CA ARG A 124 6.03 19.79 -22.04
C ARG A 124 6.12 20.77 -23.21
N THR A 125 6.28 22.05 -22.90
CA THR A 125 6.57 23.10 -23.89
C THR A 125 8.09 23.27 -23.94
N GLU A 126 8.69 23.04 -25.10
CA GLU A 126 10.15 23.16 -25.22
C GLU A 126 10.62 24.61 -25.04
N GLY A 127 11.70 24.81 -24.29
CA GLY A 127 12.30 26.13 -24.06
C GLY A 127 11.56 27.05 -23.08
N ARG A 128 10.40 26.64 -22.55
CA ARG A 128 9.65 27.42 -21.55
C ARG A 128 10.19 27.15 -20.14
N PRO A 129 10.60 28.19 -19.37
CA PRO A 129 11.02 28.02 -17.99
C PRO A 129 9.98 27.28 -17.15
N GLY A 130 10.40 26.23 -16.42
CA GLY A 130 9.55 25.39 -15.58
C GLY A 130 8.95 24.17 -16.29
N HIS A 131 9.22 23.97 -17.59
CA HIS A 131 8.75 22.83 -18.38
C HIS A 131 9.88 21.84 -18.72
N GLU A 132 11.06 21.97 -18.12
CA GLU A 132 12.23 21.16 -18.40
C GLU A 132 12.05 19.69 -17.94
N MET A 133 12.74 18.79 -18.64
CA MET A 133 12.97 17.43 -18.15
C MET A 133 14.10 17.49 -17.11
N GLY A 134 13.74 17.56 -15.83
CA GLY A 134 14.69 17.26 -14.76
C GLY A 134 15.20 15.83 -14.88
N ARG A 135 16.41 15.57 -14.39
CA ARG A 135 16.85 14.18 -14.18
C ARG A 135 16.01 13.59 -13.04
N PRO A 136 15.54 12.34 -13.13
CA PRO A 136 14.93 11.69 -11.97
C PRO A 136 15.94 11.74 -10.82
N SER A 137 15.45 11.96 -9.60
CA SER A 137 16.28 11.82 -8.41
C SER A 137 16.86 10.42 -8.42
N SER A 138 18.19 10.30 -8.33
CA SER A 138 18.83 9.02 -8.04
C SER A 138 18.23 8.53 -6.72
N GLY A 139 17.40 7.49 -6.80
CA GLY A 139 16.90 6.79 -5.61
C GLY A 139 17.99 5.91 -5.04
#